data_AF-A0A9E5MZV0-F1
#
_entry.id   AF-A0A9E5MZV0-F1
#
_cell.length_a   1.000
_cell.length_b   1.000
_cell.length_c   1.000
_cell.angle_alpha   90.00
_cell.angle_beta   90.00
_cell.angle_gamma   90.00
#
_symmetry.space_group_name_H-M   'P 1'
#
loop_
_entity.id
_entity.type
_entity.pdbx_description
1 polymer ?
#
loop_
_entity_poly.entity_id
_entity_poly.type
_entity_poly.pdbx_seq_one_letter_code
_entity_poly.pdbx_strand_id
1 'polypeptide(L)'
;FDTFFARIVVTDERGRFAVPDLPDADYQVWVRGYGLADSARVATRPGESLTLTARIAPDAATAAQVYPAAYWYAMLDLPDEDELTQVAG
;
A
#
# COMPACT_ATOMS: atom_id res chain seq x y z
N PHE A 1 -19.48 -8.96 8.88
CA PHE A 1 -18.17 -8.41 8.52
C PHE A 1 -17.60 -9.31 7.43
N ASP A 2 -17.54 -8.85 6.19
CA ASP A 2 -16.85 -9.57 5.13
C ASP A 2 -15.36 -9.26 5.25
N THR A 3 -14.54 -10.30 5.37
CA THR A 3 -13.08 -10.17 5.40
C THR A 3 -12.58 -10.22 3.95
N PHE A 4 -12.10 -9.09 3.43
CA PHE A 4 -11.49 -9.08 2.11
C PHE A 4 -10.19 -9.88 2.10
N PHE A 5 -10.01 -10.74 1.11
CA PHE A 5 -8.76 -11.48 0.90
C PHE A 5 -7.76 -10.60 0.14
N ALA A 6 -6.59 -10.38 0.74
CA ALA A 6 -5.48 -9.68 0.10
C ALA A 6 -4.18 -10.47 0.31
N ARG A 7 -3.35 -10.56 -0.74
CA ARG A 7 -2.01 -11.12 -0.69
C ARG A 7 -1.02 -10.11 -1.26
N ILE A 8 0.07 -9.89 -0.54
CA ILE A 8 1.09 -8.89 -0.89
C ILE A 8 2.43 -9.61 -1.08
N VAL A 9 3.13 -9.26 -2.15
CA VAL A 9 4.48 -9.75 -2.45
C VAL A 9 5.36 -8.56 -2.81
N VAL A 10 6.67 -8.71 -2.62
CA VAL A 10 7.65 -7.69 -2.98
C VAL A 10 8.39 -8.15 -4.23
N THR A 11 8.60 -7.23 -5.17
CA THR A 11 9.34 -7.51 -6.39
C THR A 11 10.81 -7.76 -6.11
N ASP A 12 11.47 -8.55 -6.98
CA ASP A 12 12.93 -8.65 -6.98
C ASP A 12 13.60 -7.38 -7.53
N GLU A 13 14.93 -7.35 -7.52
CA GLU A 13 15.74 -6.21 -8.04
C GLU A 13 15.50 -5.90 -9.52
N ARG A 14 14.93 -6.84 -10.28
CA ARG A 14 14.58 -6.68 -11.69
C ARG A 14 13.10 -6.34 -11.89
N GLY A 15 12.34 -6.09 -10.82
CA GLY A 15 10.92 -5.76 -10.86
C GLY A 15 10.00 -6.96 -11.10
N ARG A 16 10.49 -8.20 -10.99
CA ARG A 16 9.67 -9.41 -11.19
C ARG A 16 8.97 -9.80 -9.89
N PHE A 17 7.77 -10.35 -10.01
CA PHE A 17 6.96 -10.81 -8.88
C PHE A 17 6.29 -12.14 -9.20
N ALA A 18 5.94 -12.89 -8.16
CA ALA A 18 5.11 -14.09 -8.25
C ALA A 18 4.17 -14.12 -7.05
N VAL A 19 2.88 -14.40 -7.27
CA VAL A 19 1.89 -14.55 -6.20
C VAL A 19 1.45 -16.02 -6.17
N PRO A 20 2.06 -16.87 -5.32
CA PRO A 20 1.70 -18.28 -5.24
C PRO A 20 0.41 -18.50 -4.44
N ASP A 21 -0.15 -19.70 -4.54
CA ASP A 21 -1.29 -20.24 -3.76
C ASP A 21 -2.49 -19.27 -3.66
N LEU A 22 -2.89 -18.71 -4.80
CA LEU A 22 -4.16 -17.97 -4.91
C LEU A 22 -5.32 -18.96 -5.11
N PRO A 23 -6.41 -18.87 -4.32
CA PRO A 23 -7.66 -19.54 -4.63
C PRO A 23 -8.16 -19.23 -6.05
N ASP A 24 -8.98 -20.11 -6.63
CA ASP A 24 -9.59 -19.85 -7.94
C ASP A 24 -10.68 -18.78 -7.81
N ALA A 25 -10.35 -17.55 -8.24
CA ALA A 25 -11.23 -16.39 -8.26
C ALA A 25 -10.69 -15.31 -9.21
N ASP A 26 -11.51 -14.30 -9.50
CA ASP A 26 -11.07 -13.08 -10.17
C ASP A 26 -10.41 -12.12 -9.17
N TYR A 27 -9.23 -11.61 -9.52
CA TYR A 27 -8.45 -10.71 -8.68
C TYR A 27 -8.23 -9.36 -9.35
N GLN A 28 -8.03 -8.34 -8.54
CA GLN A 28 -7.50 -7.05 -8.96
C GLN A 28 -6.06 -6.93 -8.46
N VAL A 29 -5.11 -6.74 -9.36
CA VAL A 29 -3.68 -6.61 -9.01
C VAL A 29 -3.19 -5.22 -9.40
N TRP A 30 -2.43 -4.59 -8.52
CA TRP A 30 -1.83 -3.27 -8.74
C TRP A 30 -0.50 -3.16 -7.98
N VAL A 31 0.32 -2.19 -8.38
CA VAL A 31 1.60 -1.88 -7.76
C VAL A 31 1.43 -0.73 -6.78
N ARG A 32 2.05 -0.86 -5.61
CA ARG A 32 2.14 0.17 -4.58
C ARG A 32 3.50 0.10 -3.89
N GLY A 33 3.99 1.23 -3.38
CA GLY A 33 5.27 1.29 -2.69
C GLY A 33 5.67 2.71 -2.31
N TYR A 34 6.72 2.85 -1.51
CA TYR A 34 7.23 4.16 -1.10
C TYR A 34 7.65 5.00 -2.32
N GLY A 35 7.26 6.28 -2.33
CA GLY A 35 7.51 7.18 -3.46
C GLY A 35 6.64 6.92 -4.70
N LEU A 36 5.72 5.95 -4.64
CA LEU A 36 4.80 5.62 -5.74
C LEU A 36 3.38 6.02 -5.41
N ALA A 37 2.61 6.34 -6.44
CA ALA A 37 1.15 6.30 -6.40
C ALA A 37 0.68 4.88 -6.75
N ASP A 38 -0.49 4.47 -6.26
CA ASP A 38 -1.12 3.22 -6.69
C ASP A 38 -1.24 3.20 -8.23
N SER A 39 -0.83 2.09 -8.84
CA SER A 39 -1.02 1.89 -10.29
C SER A 39 -2.49 1.65 -10.62
N ALA A 40 -2.81 1.67 -11.92
CA ALA A 40 -4.09 1.15 -12.37
C ALA A 40 -4.25 -0.31 -11.92
N ARG A 41 -5.46 -0.66 -11.47
CA ARG A 41 -5.82 -2.03 -11.11
C ARG A 41 -6.10 -2.81 -12.38
N VAL A 42 -5.54 -4.02 -12.47
CA VAL A 42 -5.73 -4.92 -13.59
C VAL A 42 -6.45 -6.16 -13.10
N ALA A 43 -7.56 -6.50 -13.77
CA ALA A 43 -8.29 -7.74 -13.53
C ALA A 43 -7.50 -8.93 -14.08
N THR A 44 -7.38 -10.00 -13.31
CA THR A 44 -6.65 -11.22 -13.72
C THR A 44 -7.11 -12.44 -12.91
N ARG A 45 -6.69 -13.63 -13.31
CA ARG A 45 -6.94 -14.91 -12.63
C ARG A 45 -5.63 -15.65 -12.37
N PRO A 46 -5.58 -16.56 -11.39
CA PRO A 46 -4.39 -17.36 -11.12
C PRO A 46 -3.90 -18.11 -12.38
N GLY A 47 -2.58 -18.06 -12.64
CA GLY A 47 -1.96 -18.69 -13.80
C GLY A 47 -1.72 -17.76 -15.00
N GLU A 48 -2.30 -16.56 -15.00
CA GLU A 48 -2.01 -15.55 -16.03
C GLU A 48 -0.67 -14.84 -15.79
N SER A 49 -0.01 -14.48 -16.89
CA SER A 49 1.18 -13.62 -16.85
C SER A 49 0.79 -12.16 -17.01
N LEU A 50 1.27 -11.31 -16.10
CA LEU A 50 0.90 -9.91 -16.02
C LEU A 50 2.13 -9.00 -16.05
N THR A 51 2.07 -7.92 -16.82
CA THR A 51 3.02 -6.82 -16.75
C THR A 51 2.31 -5.59 -16.20
N LEU A 52 2.79 -5.08 -15.07
CA LEU A 52 2.26 -3.88 -14.41
C LEU A 52 3.26 -2.74 -14.52
N THR A 53 2.77 -1.52 -14.75
CA THR A 53 3.60 -0.31 -14.76
C THR A 53 3.45 0.42 -13.43
N ALA A 54 4.55 0.55 -12.69
CA ALA A 54 4.61 1.37 -11.49
C ALA A 54 4.41 2.86 -11.84
N ARG A 55 3.74 3.60 -10.96
CA ARG A 55 3.49 5.04 -11.14
C ARG A 55 4.25 5.81 -10.08
N ILE A 56 5.22 6.63 -10.50
CA ILE A 56 5.90 7.57 -9.60
C ILE A 56 4.86 8.58 -9.08
N ALA A 57 4.87 8.83 -7.77
CA ALA A 57 3.97 9.83 -7.19
C ALA A 57 4.33 11.23 -7.72
N PRO A 58 3.34 12.06 -8.12
CA PRO A 58 3.60 13.41 -8.61
C PRO A 58 4.09 14.36 -7.52
N ASP A 59 3.78 14.07 -6.25
CA ASP A 59 4.13 14.87 -5.09
C ASP A 59 4.21 14.01 -3.81
N ALA A 60 4.79 14.60 -2.76
CA ALA A 60 4.98 13.93 -1.47
C ALA A 60 3.64 13.56 -0.79
N ALA A 61 2.61 14.39 -0.96
CA ALA A 61 1.29 14.14 -0.37
C ALA A 61 0.66 12.86 -0.96
N THR A 62 0.76 12.67 -2.28
CA THR A 62 0.29 11.48 -2.97
C THR A 62 1.10 10.24 -2.55
N ALA A 63 2.42 10.34 -2.47
CA ALA A 63 3.27 9.25 -1.99
C ALA A 63 2.89 8.81 -0.57
N ALA A 64 2.55 9.77 0.29
CA ALA A 64 2.28 9.48 1.68
C ALA A 64 0.96 8.73 1.92
N GLN A 65 0.01 8.76 0.98
CA GLN A 65 -1.25 8.01 1.05
C GLN A 65 -1.04 6.49 1.13
N VAL A 66 0.07 5.98 0.59
CA VAL A 66 0.36 4.54 0.60
C VAL A 66 1.24 4.09 1.76
N TYR A 67 1.74 5.03 2.57
CA TYR A 67 2.63 4.73 3.70
C TYR A 67 1.88 3.97 4.81
N PRO A 68 2.54 3.02 5.48
CA PRO A 68 1.94 2.31 6.61
C PRO A 68 1.53 3.28 7.71
N ALA A 69 0.43 2.99 8.42
CA ALA A 69 -0.05 3.82 9.53
C ALA A 69 1.02 4.08 10.61
N ALA A 70 1.90 3.10 10.87
CA ALA A 70 3.01 3.25 11.81
C ALA A 70 4.00 4.35 11.41
N TYR A 71 4.15 4.61 10.12
CA TYR A 71 5.04 5.67 9.63
C TYR A 71 4.48 7.07 9.94
N TRP A 72 3.16 7.23 9.82
CA TRP A 72 2.49 8.46 10.24
C TRP A 72 2.60 8.68 11.75
N TYR A 73 2.43 7.62 12.55
CA TYR A 73 2.60 7.68 14.00
C TYR A 73 4.00 8.19 14.40
N ALA A 74 5.05 7.75 13.70
CA ALA A 74 6.42 8.20 13.96
C ALA A 74 6.68 9.67 13.57
N MET A 75 5.81 10.29 12.78
CA MET A 75 5.90 11.72 12.42
C MET A 75 5.06 12.63 13.31
N LEU A 76 4.16 12.07 14.13
CA LEU A 76 3.37 12.89 15.04
C LEU A 76 4.29 13.48 16.10
N ASP A 77 4.29 14.81 16.16
CA ASP A 77 4.81 15.50 17.33
C ASP A 77 3.77 15.31 18.43
N LEU A 78 4.03 14.37 19.34
CA LEU A 78 3.12 14.07 20.42
C LEU A 78 3.17 15.22 21.42
N PRO A 79 2.00 15.74 21.86
CA PRO A 79 1.97 16.86 22.76
C PRO A 79 2.70 16.52 24.07
N ASP A 80 3.40 17.50 24.62
CA ASP A 80 4.01 17.37 25.93
C ASP A 80 2.96 17.44 27.06
N GLU A 81 3.40 17.19 28.30
CA GLU A 81 2.50 17.18 29.47
C GLU A 81 1.80 18.54 29.66
N ASP A 82 2.45 19.66 29.32
CA ASP A 82 1.90 20.99 29.49
C ASP A 82 0.83 21.29 28.42
N GLU A 83 1.05 20.87 27.18
CA GLU A 83 0.08 20.98 26.09
C GLU A 83 -1.18 20.12 26.32
N LEU A 84 -1.01 18.95 26.95
CA LEU A 84 -2.12 18.06 27.31
C LEU A 84 -3.03 18.64 28.40
N THR A 85 -2.54 19.54 29.25
CA THR A 85 -3.38 20.17 30.30
C THR A 85 -4.47 21.10 29.74
N GLN A 86 -4.38 21.51 28.46
CA GLN A 86 -5.36 22.40 27.82
C GLN A 86 -6.43 21.65 27.01
N VAL A 87 -6.32 20.34 26.86
CA VAL A 87 -7.30 19.55 26.11
C VAL A 87 -8.47 19.18 27.04
N ALA A 88 -9.59 19.89 26.91
CA ALA A 88 -10.81 19.58 27.64
C ALA A 88 -11.33 18.19 27.21
N GLY A 89 -11.52 17.30 28.18
CA GLY A 89 -12.11 15.96 28.01
C GLY A 89 -13.60 15.97 27.72
#